data_AF-A0A847P0Q6-F1
#
_entry.id   AF-A0A847P0Q6-F1
#
_cell.length_a   1.000
_cell.length_b   1.000
_cell.length_c   1.000
_cell.angle_alpha   90.00
_cell.angle_beta   90.00
_cell.angle_gamma   90.00
#
_symmetry.space_group_name_H-M   'P 1'
#
loop_
_entity.id
_entity.type
_entity.pdbx_description
1 polymer ?
#
loop_
_entity_poly.entity_id
_entity_poly.type
_entity_poly.pdbx_seq_one_letter_code
_entity_poly.pdbx_strand_id
1 'polypeptide(L)' 'MRKNGTPEKVSKEKTAVHQRVEMHIPFLAGRPPRESNINHDDCTNLQIAFYTSRTLDEFLEVT' A
#
# COMPACT_ATOMS: atom_id res chain seq x y z
N MET A 1 -38.40 -16.55 21.31
CA MET A 1 -37.15 -15.90 21.76
C MET A 1 -35.97 -16.62 21.09
N ARG A 2 -35.34 -16.01 20.08
CA ARG A 2 -34.16 -16.57 19.39
C ARG A 2 -32.94 -15.74 19.82
N LYS A 3 -31.96 -16.37 20.46
CA LYS A 3 -30.70 -15.72 20.90
C LYS A 3 -29.54 -16.28 20.04
N ASN A 4 -29.36 -15.77 18.83
CA ASN A 4 -28.18 -16.09 18.03
C ASN A 4 -27.54 -14.78 17.56
N GLY A 5 -26.25 -14.61 17.87
CA GLY A 5 -25.45 -13.50 17.36
C GLY A 5 -24.28 -13.17 18.26
N THR A 6 -23.41 -14.14 18.55
CA THR A 6 -22.08 -13.83 19.08
C THR A 6 -21.30 -13.15 17.96
N PRO A 7 -20.80 -11.91 18.11
CA PRO A 7 -19.96 -11.32 17.08
C PRO A 7 -18.61 -12.04 17.12
N GLU A 8 -18.31 -12.75 16.04
CA GLU A 8 -17.00 -13.33 15.77
C GLU A 8 -15.98 -12.18 15.79
N LYS A 9 -15.09 -12.19 16.77
CA LYS A 9 -14.00 -11.22 16.86
C LYS A 9 -13.09 -11.46 15.67
N VAL A 10 -13.15 -10.57 14.68
CA VAL A 10 -12.18 -10.51 13.58
C VAL A 10 -10.80 -10.37 14.21
N SER A 11 -10.05 -11.46 14.19
CA SER A 11 -8.67 -11.52 14.62
C SER A 11 -7.89 -10.47 13.83
N LYS A 12 -7.34 -9.46 14.54
CA LYS A 12 -6.35 -8.56 13.96
C LYS A 12 -5.15 -9.40 13.57
N GLU A 13 -5.09 -9.83 12.31
CA GLU A 13 -3.88 -10.38 11.73
C GLU A 13 -2.77 -9.36 11.93
N LYS A 14 -1.74 -9.78 12.65
CA LYS A 14 -0.52 -8.98 12.85
C LYS A 14 0.07 -8.77 11.47
N THR A 15 -0.04 -7.55 10.95
CA THR A 15 0.70 -7.13 9.76
C THR A 15 2.17 -7.44 10.02
N ALA A 16 2.71 -8.45 9.33
CA ALA A 16 4.10 -8.80 9.42
C ALA A 16 4.91 -7.58 8.98
N VAL A 17 5.52 -6.89 9.93
CA VAL A 17 6.50 -5.86 9.66
C VAL A 17 7.69 -6.58 9.05
N HIS A 18 7.75 -6.66 7.72
CA HIS A 18 8.97 -7.04 7.02
C HIS A 18 10.03 -6.00 7.39
N GLN A 19 10.91 -6.37 8.32
CA GLN A 19 12.13 -5.62 8.58
C GLN A 19 12.88 -5.52 7.25
N ARG A 20 12.92 -4.31 6.69
CA ARG A 20 13.70 -4.05 5.49
C ARG A 20 15.15 -4.31 5.86
N VAL A 21 15.74 -5.35 5.27
CA VAL A 21 17.19 -5.49 5.26
C VAL A 21 17.69 -4.21 4.60
N GLU A 22 18.37 -3.36 5.36
CA GLU A 22 18.99 -2.14 4.87
C GLU A 22 20.17 -2.51 3.96
N MET A 23 19.83 -3.02 2.77
CA MET A 23 20.80 -3.17 1.71
C MET A 23 21.14 -1.77 1.23
N HIS A 24 22.41 -1.41 1.35
CA HIS A 24 22.93 -0.16 0.81
C HIS A 24 22.84 -0.24 -0.73
N ILE A 25 21.74 0.29 -1.27
CA ILE A 25 21.50 0.40 -2.71
C ILE A 25 22.02 1.78 -3.14
N PRO A 26 23.15 1.89 -3.86
CA PRO A 26 23.83 3.17 -4.11
C PRO A 26 22.97 4.22 -4.84
N PHE A 27 22.02 3.79 -5.69
CA PHE A 27 21.11 4.70 -6.39
C PHE A 27 19.92 5.17 -5.55
N LEU A 28 19.67 4.53 -4.39
CA LEU A 28 18.69 5.01 -3.40
C LEU A 28 19.34 5.94 -2.37
N ALA A 29 20.67 6.11 -2.40
CA ALA A 29 21.38 7.03 -1.53
C ALA A 29 20.88 8.47 -1.78
N GLY A 30 20.46 9.15 -0.69
CA GLY A 30 19.92 10.51 -0.75
C GLY A 30 18.41 10.60 -0.92
N ARG A 31 17.69 9.49 -1.15
CA ARG A 31 16.22 9.49 -1.05
C ARG A 31 15.82 9.51 0.42
N PRO A 32 14.91 10.40 0.86
CA PRO A 32 14.36 10.34 2.20
C PRO A 32 13.78 8.96 2.51
N PRO A 33 13.97 8.44 3.73
CA PRO A 33 13.34 7.18 4.14
C PRO A 33 11.83 7.33 4.03
N ARG A 34 11.16 6.28 3.54
CA ARG A 34 9.69 6.26 3.49
C ARG A 34 9.14 6.00 4.88
N GLU A 35 8.24 6.86 5.35
CA GLU A 35 7.56 6.73 6.64
C GLU A 35 6.61 5.52 6.68
N SER A 36 6.09 5.10 5.52
CA SER A 36 5.17 3.97 5.38
C SER A 36 5.35 3.24 4.05
N ASN A 37 4.76 2.05 3.95
CA ASN A 37 4.72 1.29 2.69
C ASN A 37 3.87 2.02 1.63
N ILE A 38 2.70 2.52 2.03
CA ILE A 38 1.80 3.37 1.21
C ILE A 38 1.54 4.65 2.00
N ASN A 39 1.71 5.79 1.35
CA ASN A 39 1.49 7.12 1.90
C ASN A 39 0.47 7.92 1.06
N HIS A 40 0.22 9.15 1.49
CA HIS A 40 -0.74 10.03 0.82
C HIS A 40 -0.34 10.36 -0.63
N ASP A 41 0.96 10.53 -0.89
CA ASP A 41 1.47 10.83 -2.24
C ASP A 41 1.24 9.64 -3.17
N ASP A 42 1.45 8.40 -2.71
CA ASP A 42 1.17 7.23 -3.55
C ASP A 42 -0.31 7.14 -3.91
N CYS A 43 -1.22 7.40 -2.96
CA CYS A 43 -2.65 7.44 -3.24
C CYS A 43 -3.01 8.53 -4.26
N THR A 44 -2.42 9.71 -4.10
CA THR A 44 -2.63 10.84 -5.02
C THR A 44 -2.12 10.50 -6.42
N ASN A 45 -0.92 9.94 -6.52
CA ASN A 45 -0.33 9.52 -7.79
C ASN A 45 -1.16 8.43 -8.46
N LEU A 46 -1.65 7.46 -7.70
CA LEU A 46 -2.54 6.41 -8.22
C LEU A 46 -3.85 7.00 -8.76
N GLN A 47 -4.43 7.97 -8.03
CA GLN A 47 -5.64 8.66 -8.46
C GLN A 47 -5.41 9.48 -9.73
N ILE A 48 -4.28 10.18 -9.83
CA ILE A 48 -3.89 10.88 -11.06
C ILE A 48 -3.77 9.88 -12.21
N ALA A 49 -2.99 8.80 -12.03
CA ALA A 49 -2.79 7.78 -13.05
C ALA A 49 -4.13 7.20 -13.54
N PHE A 50 -5.06 6.95 -12.63
CA PHE A 50 -6.40 6.45 -12.95
C PHE A 50 -7.19 7.42 -13.83
N TYR A 51 -7.14 8.72 -13.55
CA TYR A 51 -7.87 9.73 -14.32
C TYR A 51 -7.18 10.15 -15.62
N THR A 52 -5.86 9.97 -15.73
CA THR A 52 -5.10 10.37 -16.92
C THR A 52 -4.97 9.25 -17.95
N SER A 53 -5.13 7.99 -17.54
CA SER A 53 -5.05 6.84 -18.45
C SER A 53 -6.33 6.69 -19.26
N ARG A 54 -6.19 6.38 -20.56
CA ARG A 54 -7.34 6.18 -21.46
C ARG A 54 -7.74 4.72 -21.57
N THR A 55 -6.81 3.81 -21.29
CA THR A 55 -7.05 2.37 -21.27
C THR A 55 -6.54 1.76 -19.97
N LEU A 56 -7.02 0.55 -19.67
CA LEU A 56 -6.49 -0.23 -18.54
C LEU A 56 -5.01 -0.57 -18.74
N ASP A 57 -4.60 -0.90 -19.96
CA ASP A 57 -3.21 -1.23 -20.26
C ASP A 57 -2.29 -0.02 -20.02
N GLU A 58 -2.68 1.17 -20.46
CA GLU A 58 -1.94 2.42 -20.20
C GLU A 58 -1.81 2.70 -18.71
N PHE A 59 -2.87 2.42 -17.93
CA PHE A 59 -2.83 2.55 -16.47
C PHE A 59 -1.84 1.55 -15.84
N LEU A 60 -1.86 0.28 -16.26
CA LEU A 60 -1.00 -0.76 -15.71
C LEU A 60 0.48 -0.60 -16.09
N GLU A 61 0.79 0.10 -17.19
CA GLU A 61 2.19 0.39 -17.56
C GLU A 61 2.83 1.49 -16.70
N VAL A 62 2.03 2.41 -16.15
CA VAL A 62 2.53 3.57 -15.38
C VAL A 62 2.44 3.40 -13.87
N THR A 63 1.77 2.35 -13.38
CA THR A 63 1.59 2.05 -11.94
C THR A 63 2.28 0.75 -11.54
#